data_AF-A0A0P7WTC9-F1
#
_entry.id   AF-A0A0P7WTC9-F1
#
_cell.length_a   1.000
_cell.length_b   1.000
_cell.length_c   1.000
_cell.angle_alpha   90.00
_cell.angle_beta   90.00
_cell.angle_gamma   90.00
#
_symmetry.space_group_name_H-M   'P 1'
#
loop_
_entity.id
_entity.type
_entity.pdbx_description
1 polymer ?
#
loop_
_entity_poly.entity_id
_entity_poly.type
_entity_poly.pdbx_seq_one_letter_code
_entity_poly.pdbx_strand_id
1 'polypeptide(L)'
;MPAMSLAFRKGAFQLSLGVNALLFVTTLILALVYGGLTVALLVGVPSVLVPFWLYKTLGDQPLARISFGVSFMFFAALQIHLSHGFTEVHFGIFVLLAILIVFRDWWVIAVAASVIAVHHLLFMYLQSSGAPNREYRI
;
A
#
# COMPACT_ATOMS: atom_id res chain seq x y z
N MET A 1 -12.52 -30.44 -1.24
CA MET A 1 -11.29 -29.62 -1.26
C MET A 1 -10.40 -30.06 -0.11
N PRO A 2 -9.09 -30.36 -0.31
CA PRO A 2 -8.24 -30.90 0.76
C PRO A 2 -7.95 -29.84 1.83
N ALA A 3 -8.03 -30.22 3.11
CA ALA A 3 -7.88 -29.33 4.28
C ALA A 3 -6.59 -28.49 4.26
N MET A 4 -5.51 -29.01 3.67
CA MET A 4 -4.23 -28.33 3.50
C MET A 4 -4.34 -27.03 2.67
N SER A 5 -5.22 -26.99 1.66
CA SER A 5 -5.43 -25.80 0.83
C SER A 5 -6.11 -24.65 1.59
N LEU A 6 -6.99 -24.97 2.53
CA LEU A 6 -7.70 -24.01 3.36
C LEU A 6 -6.80 -23.37 4.42
N ALA A 7 -5.92 -24.15 5.05
CA ALA A 7 -4.97 -23.66 6.04
C ALA A 7 -3.98 -22.66 5.42
N PHE A 8 -3.46 -22.97 4.23
CA PHE A 8 -2.57 -22.08 3.49
C PHE A 8 -3.24 -20.73 3.16
N ARG A 9 -4.48 -20.76 2.65
CA ARG A 9 -5.22 -19.54 2.29
C ARG A 9 -5.48 -18.64 3.49
N LYS A 10 -5.85 -19.22 4.64
CA LYS A 10 -6.01 -18.45 5.89
C LYS A 10 -4.70 -17.81 6.34
N GLY A 11 -3.59 -18.54 6.25
CA GLY A 11 -2.25 -18.02 6.56
C GLY A 11 -1.86 -16.82 5.71
N ALA A 12 -2.20 -16.83 4.41
CA ALA A 12 -1.97 -15.69 3.52
C ALA A 12 -2.67 -14.42 4.02
N PHE A 13 -3.96 -14.51 4.36
CA PHE A 13 -4.70 -13.37 4.90
C PHE A 13 -4.19 -12.92 6.27
N GLN A 14 -3.81 -13.84 7.15
CA GLN A 14 -3.24 -13.50 8.46
C GLN A 14 -1.92 -12.76 8.32
N LEU A 15 -1.04 -13.23 7.44
CA LEU A 15 0.20 -12.53 7.12
C LEU A 15 -0.09 -11.13 6.57
N SER A 16 -0.97 -11.02 5.58
CA SER A 16 -1.28 -9.72 4.96
C SER A 16 -1.94 -8.75 5.94
N LEU A 17 -2.79 -9.22 6.85
CA LEU A 17 -3.34 -8.41 7.94
C LEU A 17 -2.25 -7.93 8.91
N GLY A 18 -1.34 -8.81 9.30
CA GLY A 18 -0.20 -8.46 10.15
C GLY A 18 0.70 -7.40 9.49
N VAL A 19 0.99 -7.56 8.19
CA VAL A 19 1.74 -6.57 7.41
C VAL A 19 0.98 -5.24 7.31
N ASN A 20 -0.32 -5.26 7.04
CA ASN A 20 -1.14 -4.04 6.99
C ASN A 20 -1.16 -3.29 8.34
N ALA A 21 -1.27 -4.02 9.44
CA ALA A 21 -1.22 -3.44 10.79
C ALA A 21 0.16 -2.82 11.07
N LEU A 22 1.25 -3.52 10.72
CA LEU A 22 2.60 -3.01 10.83
C LEU A 22 2.78 -1.73 10.01
N LEU A 23 2.32 -1.72 8.75
CA LEU A 23 2.37 -0.55 7.86
C LEU A 23 1.59 0.64 8.42
N PHE A 24 0.44 0.40 9.05
CA PHE A 24 -0.32 1.47 9.70
C PHE A 24 0.42 2.03 10.90
N VAL A 25 0.99 1.17 11.76
CA VAL A 25 1.80 1.61 12.91
C VAL A 25 3.02 2.41 12.45
N THR A 26 3.77 1.93 11.44
CA THR A 26 4.93 2.67 10.92
C THR A 26 4.52 4.00 10.29
N THR A 27 3.35 4.06 9.63
CA THR A 27 2.78 5.31 9.13
C THR A 27 2.49 6.30 10.26
N LEU A 28 1.89 5.84 11.37
CA LEU A 28 1.64 6.70 12.53
C LEU A 28 2.95 7.20 13.15
N ILE A 29 3.96 6.33 13.26
CA ILE A 29 5.29 6.73 13.75
C ILE A 29 5.89 7.80 12.83
N LEU A 30 5.89 7.59 11.52
CA LEU A 30 6.39 8.59 10.56
C LEU A 30 5.62 9.91 10.67
N ALA A 31 4.29 9.85 10.82
CA ALA A 31 3.47 11.05 10.95
C ALA A 31 3.72 11.82 12.26
N LEU A 32 4.09 11.13 13.34
CA LEU A 32 4.49 11.76 14.59
C LEU A 32 5.89 12.40 14.50
N VAL A 33 6.79 11.79 13.73
CA VAL A 33 8.18 12.28 13.55
C VAL A 33 8.25 13.43 12.55
N TYR A 34 7.58 13.30 11.41
CA TYR A 34 7.68 14.22 10.27
C TYR A 34 6.45 15.15 10.12
N GLY A 35 5.41 14.95 10.93
CA GLY A 35 4.13 15.65 10.79
C GLY A 35 3.18 14.94 9.82
N GLY A 36 1.94 15.44 9.70
CA GLY A 36 0.94 14.88 8.78
C GLY A 36 -0.01 13.83 9.38
N LEU A 37 -0.26 13.87 10.69
CA LEU A 37 -1.17 12.93 11.36
C LEU A 37 -2.57 12.89 10.72
N THR A 38 -3.08 14.02 10.25
CA THR A 38 -4.38 14.08 9.57
C THR A 38 -4.40 13.24 8.30
N VAL A 39 -3.40 13.39 7.41
CA VAL A 39 -3.33 12.58 6.18
C VAL A 39 -3.04 11.10 6.50
N ALA A 40 -2.22 10.85 7.51
CA ALA A 40 -1.92 9.51 7.99
C ALA A 40 -3.18 8.75 8.45
N LEU A 41 -4.07 9.42 9.19
CA LEU A 41 -5.33 8.84 9.62
C LEU A 41 -6.34 8.75 8.47
N LEU A 42 -6.50 9.82 7.69
CA LEU A 42 -7.47 9.86 6.58
C LEU A 42 -7.20 8.80 5.53
N VAL A 43 -5.94 8.53 5.20
CA VAL A 43 -5.57 7.53 4.19
C VAL A 43 -5.30 6.17 4.82
N GLY A 44 -4.62 6.13 5.98
CA GLY A 44 -4.21 4.89 6.64
C GLY A 44 -5.38 4.10 7.24
N VAL A 45 -6.37 4.76 7.85
CA VAL A 45 -7.52 4.06 8.46
C VAL A 45 -8.35 3.32 7.41
N PRO A 46 -8.78 3.94 6.28
CA PRO A 46 -9.45 3.18 5.22
C PRO A 46 -8.58 2.07 4.63
N SER A 47 -7.28 2.32 4.46
CA SER A 47 -6.35 1.33 3.91
C SER A 47 -6.26 0.07 4.77
N VAL A 48 -6.34 0.17 6.09
CA VAL A 48 -6.37 -1.03 6.96
C VAL A 48 -7.78 -1.65 7.06
N LEU A 49 -8.82 -0.84 7.16
CA LEU A 49 -10.18 -1.31 7.47
C LEU A 49 -10.90 -1.94 6.28
N VAL A 50 -10.76 -1.36 5.08
CA VAL A 50 -11.44 -1.85 3.87
C VAL A 50 -11.04 -3.29 3.52
N PRO A 51 -9.75 -3.65 3.40
CA PRO A 51 -9.36 -5.03 3.07
C PRO A 51 -9.72 -6.02 4.18
N PHE A 52 -9.65 -5.61 5.45
CA PHE A 52 -10.12 -6.43 6.58
C PHE A 52 -11.62 -6.72 6.46
N TRP A 53 -12.43 -5.69 6.21
CA TRP A 53 -13.87 -5.81 6.08
C TRP A 53 -14.26 -6.68 4.86
N LEU A 54 -13.61 -6.47 3.71
CA LEU A 54 -13.84 -7.29 2.50
C LEU A 54 -13.48 -8.76 2.73
N TYR A 55 -12.36 -9.04 3.40
CA TYR A 55 -12.02 -10.41 3.76
C TYR A 55 -13.02 -11.03 4.73
N LYS A 56 -13.45 -10.28 5.76
CA LYS A 56 -14.41 -10.78 6.75
C LYS A 56 -15.78 -11.08 6.15
N THR A 57 -16.18 -10.35 5.12
CA THR A 57 -17.50 -10.47 4.47
C THR A 57 -17.51 -11.44 3.29
N LEU A 58 -16.48 -11.40 2.44
CA LEU A 58 -16.42 -12.18 1.20
C LEU A 58 -15.59 -13.46 1.33
N GLY A 59 -14.74 -13.56 2.36
CA GLY A 59 -13.79 -14.66 2.52
C GLY A 59 -12.70 -14.63 1.45
N ASP A 60 -12.29 -15.82 1.00
CA ASP A 60 -11.22 -15.99 0.01
C ASP A 60 -11.71 -15.75 -1.44
N GLN A 61 -12.08 -14.51 -1.74
CA GLN A 61 -12.43 -14.07 -3.09
C GLN A 61 -11.36 -13.17 -3.71
N PRO A 62 -11.25 -13.11 -5.06
CA PRO A 62 -10.27 -12.26 -5.73
C PRO A 62 -10.31 -10.81 -5.28
N LEU A 63 -11.50 -10.24 -5.10
CA LEU A 63 -11.67 -8.86 -4.64
C LEU A 63 -11.05 -8.61 -3.26
N ALA A 64 -11.21 -9.55 -2.32
CA ALA A 64 -10.60 -9.45 -1.00
C ALA A 64 -9.06 -9.46 -1.12
N ARG A 65 -8.48 -10.36 -1.92
CA ARG A 65 -7.02 -10.43 -2.12
C ARG A 65 -6.48 -9.16 -2.79
N ILE A 66 -7.14 -8.69 -3.85
CA ILE A 66 -6.77 -7.47 -4.57
C ILE A 66 -6.80 -6.26 -3.63
N SER A 67 -7.79 -6.17 -2.75
CA SER A 67 -7.88 -5.05 -1.80
C SER A 67 -6.67 -4.93 -0.87
N PHE A 68 -6.04 -6.06 -0.47
CA PHE A 68 -4.76 -6.02 0.26
C PHE A 68 -3.62 -5.47 -0.61
N GLY A 69 -3.56 -5.87 -1.88
CA GLY A 69 -2.59 -5.32 -2.83
C GLY A 69 -2.72 -3.80 -2.99
N VAL A 70 -3.94 -3.30 -3.16
CA VAL A 70 -4.21 -1.84 -3.23
C VAL A 70 -3.82 -1.15 -1.93
N SER A 71 -4.19 -1.71 -0.78
CA SER A 71 -3.82 -1.19 0.54
C SER A 71 -2.30 -1.05 0.72
N PHE A 72 -1.54 -2.07 0.32
CA PHE A 72 -0.08 -2.03 0.41
C PHE A 72 0.52 -0.89 -0.41
N MET A 73 -0.02 -0.62 -1.61
CA MET A 73 0.45 0.48 -2.45
C MET A 73 0.08 1.85 -1.87
N PHE A 74 -1.11 1.98 -1.25
CA PHE A 74 -1.48 3.21 -0.54
C PHE A 74 -0.60 3.47 0.68
N PHE A 75 -0.27 2.43 1.46
CA PHE A 75 0.68 2.59 2.56
C PHE A 75 2.09 2.96 2.07
N ALA A 76 2.57 2.33 1.00
CA ALA A 76 3.87 2.69 0.42
C ALA A 76 3.91 4.16 -0.01
N ALA A 77 2.91 4.59 -0.80
CA ALA A 77 2.79 5.98 -1.24
C ALA A 77 2.69 6.96 -0.07
N LEU A 78 1.90 6.63 0.96
CA LEU A 78 1.73 7.46 2.14
C LEU A 78 3.01 7.57 2.97
N GLN A 79 3.74 6.47 3.18
CA GLN A 79 5.01 6.48 3.93
C GLN A 79 6.10 7.23 3.16
N ILE A 80 6.14 7.11 1.83
CA ILE A 80 7.03 7.90 0.96
C ILE A 80 6.72 9.40 1.09
N HIS A 81 5.43 9.76 1.10
CA HIS A 81 5.00 11.14 1.25
C HIS A 81 5.39 11.71 2.62
N LEU A 82 5.10 10.98 3.70
CA LEU A 82 5.44 11.40 5.07
C LEU A 82 6.95 11.47 5.32
N SER A 83 7.74 10.63 4.63
CA SER A 83 9.20 10.64 4.72
C SER A 83 9.87 11.68 3.82
N HIS A 84 9.10 12.59 3.20
CA HIS A 84 9.61 13.60 2.26
C HIS A 84 10.41 13.00 1.09
N GLY A 85 10.07 11.77 0.69
CA GLY A 85 10.66 11.14 -0.49
C GLY A 85 11.95 10.36 -0.26
N PHE A 86 12.23 9.87 0.95
CA PHE A 86 13.42 9.04 1.20
C PHE A 86 13.45 7.77 0.33
N THR A 87 14.57 7.54 -0.36
CA THR A 87 14.74 6.46 -1.33
C THR A 87 14.61 5.06 -0.72
N GLU A 88 15.03 4.90 0.53
CA GLU A 88 14.96 3.64 1.28
C GLU A 88 13.50 3.23 1.53
N VAL A 89 12.61 4.20 1.74
CA VAL A 89 11.17 3.96 1.92
C VAL A 89 10.52 3.56 0.59
N HIS A 90 11.00 4.11 -0.54
CA HIS A 90 10.51 3.73 -1.87
C HIS A 90 10.76 2.26 -2.18
N PHE A 91 11.88 1.70 -1.72
CA PHE A 91 12.17 0.29 -1.90
C PHE A 91 11.08 -0.63 -1.30
N GLY A 92 10.34 -0.14 -0.30
CA GLY A 92 9.20 -0.82 0.29
C GLY A 92 8.14 -1.27 -0.73
N ILE A 93 7.97 -0.56 -1.85
CA ILE A 93 7.04 -0.96 -2.93
C ILE A 93 7.39 -2.37 -3.43
N PHE A 94 8.66 -2.64 -3.72
CA PHE A 94 9.11 -3.92 -4.26
C PHE A 94 8.99 -5.05 -3.23
N VAL A 95 9.32 -4.76 -1.96
CA VAL A 95 9.16 -5.71 -0.86
C VAL A 95 7.69 -6.09 -0.70
N LEU A 96 6.78 -5.12 -0.73
CA LEU A 96 5.35 -5.36 -0.59
C LEU A 96 4.78 -6.14 -1.78
N LEU A 97 5.20 -5.82 -3.02
CA LEU A 97 4.82 -6.61 -4.20
C LEU A 97 5.30 -8.07 -4.10
N ALA A 98 6.50 -8.31 -3.57
CA ALA A 98 7.00 -9.66 -3.33
C ALA A 98 6.17 -10.41 -2.28
N ILE A 99 5.75 -9.74 -1.21
CA ILE A 99 4.88 -10.34 -0.18
C ILE A 99 3.54 -10.79 -0.77
N LEU A 100 2.97 -10.05 -1.74
CA LEU A 100 1.69 -10.40 -2.36
C LEU A 100 1.70 -11.75 -3.11
N ILE A 101 2.88 -12.31 -3.41
CA ILE A 101 3.04 -13.67 -3.95
C ILE A 101 2.39 -14.72 -3.03
N VAL A 102 2.23 -14.43 -1.72
CA VAL A 102 1.53 -15.30 -0.77
C VAL A 102 0.10 -15.64 -1.21
N PHE A 103 -0.58 -14.73 -1.92
CA PHE A 103 -1.92 -14.97 -2.47
C PHE A 103 -1.92 -15.88 -3.70
N ARG A 104 -0.75 -16.13 -4.32
CA ARG A 104 -0.59 -16.99 -5.51
C ARG A 104 -1.59 -16.65 -6.61
N ASP A 105 -1.84 -15.36 -6.78
CA ASP A 105 -2.85 -14.81 -7.68
C ASP A 105 -2.23 -13.62 -8.39
N TRP A 106 -1.88 -13.80 -9.67
CA TRP A 106 -1.12 -12.81 -10.43
C TRP A 106 -1.91 -11.51 -10.63
N TRP A 107 -3.24 -11.55 -10.57
CA TRP A 107 -4.09 -10.36 -10.64
C TRP A 107 -3.86 -9.42 -9.46
N VAL A 108 -3.57 -9.96 -8.27
CA VAL A 108 -3.29 -9.14 -7.08
C VAL A 108 -2.04 -8.29 -7.31
N ILE A 109 -1.00 -8.89 -7.90
CA ILE A 109 0.27 -8.22 -8.22
C ILE A 109 0.07 -7.22 -9.36
N ALA A 110 -0.61 -7.63 -10.44
CA ALA A 110 -0.85 -6.78 -11.60
C ALA A 110 -1.66 -5.52 -11.24
N VAL A 111 -2.71 -5.67 -10.43
CA VAL A 111 -3.52 -4.52 -9.97
C VAL A 111 -2.72 -3.63 -9.03
N ALA A 112 -1.98 -4.19 -8.07
CA ALA A 112 -1.12 -3.39 -7.19
C ALA A 112 -0.07 -2.60 -7.98
N ALA A 113 0.64 -3.24 -8.90
CA ALA A 113 1.60 -2.59 -9.79
C ALA A 113 0.95 -1.48 -10.64
N SER A 114 -0.27 -1.71 -11.13
CA SER A 114 -1.02 -0.70 -11.88
C SER A 114 -1.39 0.50 -11.00
N VAL A 115 -1.83 0.28 -9.75
CA VAL A 115 -2.16 1.36 -8.81
C VAL A 115 -0.94 2.23 -8.54
N ILE A 116 0.21 1.64 -8.24
CA ILE A 116 1.42 2.42 -7.94
C ILE A 116 1.97 3.12 -9.19
N ALA A 117 1.83 2.52 -10.38
CA ALA A 117 2.19 3.16 -11.64
C ALA A 117 1.31 4.40 -11.92
N VAL A 118 -0.01 4.27 -11.77
CA VAL A 118 -0.94 5.39 -11.89
C VAL A 118 -0.62 6.48 -10.87
N HIS A 119 -0.34 6.10 -9.62
CA HIS A 119 0.08 7.04 -8.59
C HIS A 119 1.33 7.84 -9.02
N HIS A 120 2.39 7.17 -9.50
CA HIS A 120 3.61 7.85 -9.97
C HIS A 120 3.35 8.78 -11.15
N LEU A 121 2.62 8.32 -12.16
CA LEU A 121 2.32 9.14 -13.35
C LEU A 121 1.45 10.34 -13.01
N LEU A 122 0.43 10.16 -12.16
CA LEU A 122 -0.44 11.23 -11.70
C LEU A 122 0.36 12.26 -10.90
N PHE A 123 1.18 11.82 -9.95
CA PHE A 123 1.98 12.74 -9.14
C PHE A 123 3.08 13.44 -9.96
N MET A 124 3.68 12.77 -10.94
CA MET A 124 4.58 13.40 -11.91
C MET A 124 3.86 14.52 -12.69
N TYR A 125 2.65 14.25 -13.17
CA TYR A 125 1.85 15.26 -13.86
C TYR A 125 1.48 16.42 -12.94
N LEU A 126 1.01 16.15 -11.71
CA LEU A 126 0.66 17.18 -10.74
C LEU A 126 1.87 18.04 -10.34
N GLN A 127 3.04 17.44 -10.13
CA GLN A 127 4.28 18.16 -9.82
C GLN A 127 4.79 18.99 -11.01
N SER A 128 4.67 18.48 -12.24
CA SER A 128 5.09 19.21 -13.44
C SER A 128 4.12 20.30 -13.88
N SER A 129 2.83 20.17 -13.55
CA SER A 129 1.78 21.16 -13.89
C SER A 129 1.73 22.39 -12.96
N GLY A 130 2.49 22.40 -11.86
CA GLY A 130 2.42 23.43 -10.81
C GLY A 130 3.72 24.17 -10.51
N ALA A 131 4.83 23.93 -11.23
CA ALA A 131 6.11 24.58 -10.95
C ALA A 131 6.43 25.70 -11.97
N PRO A 132 6.63 26.97 -11.54
CA PRO A 132 7.57 27.83 -12.21
C PRO A 132 8.97 27.23 -12.00
N ASN A 133 9.65 26.85 -13.08
CA ASN A 133 11.07 26.57 -13.11
C ASN A 133 11.85 27.85 -12.76
N ARG A 134 11.98 28.13 -11.46
CA ARG A 134 12.76 29.25 -10.94
C ARG A 134 14.18 28.81 -10.60
N GLU A 135 14.87 28.22 -11.56
CA GLU A 135 16.33 28.11 -11.58
C GLU A 135 16.85 28.37 -13.00
N TYR A 136 16.74 29.64 -13.42
CA TYR A 136 17.77 30.25 -14.25
C TYR A 136 17.93 31.72 -13.83
N ARG A 137 18.56 31.93 -12.67
CA ARG A 137 19.32 33.15 -12.41
C ARG A 137 20.46 32.77 -11.47
N ILE A 138 21.64 32.66 -12.09
CA ILE A 138 23.00 32.87 -11.55
C ILE A 138 23.09 33.27 -10.08
#